data_AF-A0A7Y0DX46-F1
#
_entry.id   AF-A0A7Y0DX46-F1
#
_cell.length_a   1.000
_cell.length_b   1.000
_cell.length_c   1.000
_cell.angle_alpha   90.00
_cell.angle_beta   90.00
_cell.angle_gamma   90.00
#
_symmetry.space_group_name_H-M   'P 1'
#
loop_
_entity.id
_entity.type
_entity.pdbx_description
1 polymer ?
#
loop_
_entity_poly.entity_id
_entity_poly.type
_entity_poly.pdbx_seq_one_letter_code
_entity_poly.pdbx_strand_id
1 'polypeptide(L)'
;MLKRLIGLVGGAVLLTGCSVYGNLDELKMRNAQPEGTAFTKALAMEYQKFSEFEMFQMYDHVDADYFARKGVRVAMGEVVAPEDPANWNEPADSIDELNASRARLISALDSGGREAHPIEAAVAQAKYDCWVEQQEENFQPDDIAACKQEFFDAIAVLEKKMEPAPAPAPEPMMEPASFIVFFDFDDSAVNQGAAQVLSLVNSKFGDYKDGSIALVGHTDTSGSNAYNDKLSLDRANNVRFSLIEMGVPASAISVDAKGESEPLEATGDGVKNPQNRRVEITIK
;
A
#
# COMPACT_ATOMS: atom_id res chain seq x y z
N MET A 1 66.64 -25.05 -65.38
CA MET A 1 66.42 -26.24 -66.23
C MET A 1 65.86 -27.36 -65.35
N LEU A 2 64.78 -28.00 -65.81
CA LEU A 2 64.24 -29.33 -65.45
C LEU A 2 63.98 -29.66 -63.96
N LYS A 3 62.73 -29.60 -63.48
CA LYS A 3 61.69 -30.68 -63.50
C LYS A 3 62.17 -32.03 -62.94
N ARG A 4 61.55 -32.47 -61.84
CA ARG A 4 60.81 -33.75 -61.75
C ARG A 4 59.92 -33.82 -60.49
N LEU A 5 58.62 -34.01 -60.73
CA LEU A 5 57.62 -34.56 -59.81
C LEU A 5 57.94 -36.03 -59.50
N ILE A 6 57.59 -36.47 -58.29
CA ILE A 6 57.03 -37.75 -57.78
C ILE A 6 56.98 -37.51 -56.25
N GLY A 7 55.92 -37.67 -55.46
CA GLY A 7 54.72 -38.49 -55.56
C GLY A 7 54.60 -39.32 -54.27
N LEU A 8 53.44 -39.18 -53.60
CA LEU A 8 52.84 -40.02 -52.55
C LEU A 8 53.08 -39.74 -51.04
N VAL A 9 51.97 -39.31 -50.42
CA VAL A 9 51.20 -39.98 -49.33
C VAL A 9 51.88 -40.15 -47.96
N GLY A 10 51.26 -39.57 -46.95
CA GLY A 10 51.29 -40.12 -45.59
C GLY A 10 50.98 -39.12 -44.49
N GLY A 11 49.76 -39.19 -43.95
CA GLY A 11 49.48 -38.70 -42.60
C GLY A 11 48.79 -37.33 -42.50
N ALA A 12 47.57 -37.22 -43.02
CA ALA A 12 46.60 -36.35 -42.38
C ALA A 12 46.32 -36.96 -41.00
N VAL A 13 46.94 -36.43 -39.95
CA VAL A 13 46.47 -36.69 -38.58
C VAL A 13 45.18 -35.90 -38.44
N LEU A 14 44.09 -36.54 -38.84
CA LEU A 14 42.77 -36.25 -38.30
C LEU A 14 42.87 -36.57 -36.82
N LEU A 15 43.17 -35.55 -36.01
CA LEU A 15 42.78 -35.55 -34.62
C LEU A 15 41.27 -35.61 -34.63
N THR A 16 40.75 -36.83 -34.58
CA THR A 16 39.37 -37.14 -34.24
C THR A 16 39.07 -36.34 -32.99
N GLY A 17 38.28 -35.27 -33.17
CA GLY A 17 37.74 -34.53 -32.06
C GLY A 17 37.03 -35.52 -31.16
N CYS A 18 37.57 -35.69 -29.95
CA CYS A 18 36.72 -36.09 -28.84
C CYS A 18 35.63 -35.04 -28.82
N SER A 19 34.41 -35.44 -29.13
CA SER A 19 33.21 -34.64 -29.02
C SER A 19 33.03 -34.25 -27.56
N VAL A 20 33.71 -33.19 -27.13
CA VAL A 20 33.37 -32.44 -25.93
C VAL A 20 32.12 -31.65 -26.28
N TYR A 21 30.97 -32.33 -26.35
CA TYR A 21 29.68 -31.71 -26.08
C TYR A 21 29.63 -31.46 -24.57
N GLY A 22 30.53 -30.61 -24.07
CA GLY A 22 30.52 -30.16 -22.70
C GLY A 22 29.70 -28.89 -22.62
N ASN A 23 28.69 -28.88 -21.76
CA ASN A 23 27.82 -27.80 -21.30
C ASN A 23 28.37 -26.36 -21.48
N LEU A 24 28.35 -25.86 -22.72
CA LEU A 24 28.89 -24.53 -23.04
C LEU A 24 28.06 -23.43 -22.38
N ASP A 25 26.75 -23.62 -22.27
CA ASP A 25 25.87 -22.60 -21.71
C ASP A 25 25.93 -22.56 -20.18
N GLU A 26 26.16 -23.70 -19.53
CA GLU A 26 26.46 -23.74 -18.09
C GLU A 26 27.83 -23.10 -17.76
N LEU A 27 28.86 -23.37 -18.57
CA LEU A 27 30.15 -22.69 -18.45
C LEU A 27 30.01 -21.18 -18.66
N LYS A 28 29.18 -20.74 -19.61
CA LYS A 28 28.85 -19.33 -19.77
C LYS A 28 28.12 -18.79 -18.54
N MET A 29 27.17 -19.56 -17.99
CA MET A 29 26.39 -19.14 -16.83
C MET A 29 27.24 -18.95 -15.58
N ARG A 30 28.11 -19.91 -15.25
CA ARG A 30 29.04 -19.81 -14.11
C ARG A 30 30.01 -18.64 -14.19
N ASN A 31 30.37 -18.24 -15.41
CA ASN A 31 31.28 -17.12 -15.66
C ASN A 31 30.53 -15.81 -15.99
N ALA A 32 29.20 -15.83 -16.04
CA ALA A 32 28.41 -14.65 -16.30
C ALA A 32 28.56 -13.69 -15.12
N GLN A 33 28.73 -12.40 -15.42
CA GLN A 33 28.60 -11.35 -14.42
C GLN A 33 27.18 -10.79 -14.55
N PRO A 34 26.27 -11.01 -13.58
CA PRO A 34 24.90 -10.56 -13.71
C PRO A 34 24.82 -9.02 -13.80
N GLU A 35 24.28 -8.54 -14.91
CA GLU A 35 23.96 -7.15 -15.21
C GLU A 35 22.46 -6.86 -14.97
N GLY A 36 22.04 -5.61 -15.14
CA GLY A 36 20.63 -5.21 -15.00
C GLY A 36 20.19 -4.86 -13.57
N THR A 37 18.91 -5.09 -13.27
CA THR A 37 18.25 -4.71 -12.00
C THR A 37 18.63 -5.66 -10.87
N ALA A 38 18.29 -5.30 -9.63
CA ALA A 38 18.49 -6.22 -8.50
C ALA A 38 17.72 -7.53 -8.69
N PHE A 39 16.54 -7.48 -9.34
CA PHE A 39 15.73 -8.65 -9.65
C PHE A 39 16.44 -9.57 -10.66
N THR A 40 16.92 -9.05 -11.80
CA THR A 40 17.59 -9.90 -12.80
C THR A 40 18.87 -10.52 -12.24
N LYS A 41 19.62 -9.78 -11.42
CA LYS A 41 20.81 -10.35 -10.76
C LYS A 41 20.46 -11.48 -9.80
N ALA A 42 19.42 -11.32 -8.98
CA ALA A 42 18.97 -12.36 -8.07
C ALA A 42 18.44 -13.59 -8.83
N LEU A 43 17.63 -13.36 -9.87
CA LEU A 43 17.04 -14.45 -10.66
C LEU A 43 18.10 -15.22 -11.46
N ALA A 44 19.12 -14.56 -11.99
CA ALA A 44 20.28 -15.22 -12.60
C ALA A 44 20.97 -16.18 -11.61
N MET A 45 21.17 -15.75 -10.35
CA MET A 45 21.76 -16.61 -9.33
C MET A 45 20.88 -17.81 -8.99
N GLU A 46 19.55 -17.66 -8.96
CA GLU A 46 18.63 -18.77 -8.72
C GLU A 46 18.63 -19.77 -9.88
N TYR A 47 18.61 -19.32 -11.14
CA TYR A 47 18.71 -20.23 -12.30
C TYR A 47 20.06 -20.92 -12.41
N GLN A 48 21.16 -20.27 -11.98
CA GLN A 48 22.45 -20.97 -11.89
C GLN A 48 22.38 -22.12 -10.89
N LYS A 49 21.83 -21.89 -9.69
CA LYS A 49 21.70 -22.95 -8.67
C LYS A 49 20.83 -24.10 -9.18
N PHE A 50 19.74 -23.77 -9.87
CA PHE A 50 18.84 -24.79 -10.40
C PHE A 50 19.51 -25.62 -11.50
N SER A 51 20.18 -24.97 -12.45
CA SER A 51 21.00 -25.65 -13.46
C SER A 51 22.09 -26.56 -12.86
N GLU A 52 22.75 -26.12 -11.79
CA GLU A 52 23.73 -26.95 -11.07
C GLU A 52 23.08 -28.13 -10.33
N PHE A 53 21.89 -27.94 -9.76
CA PHE A 53 21.12 -29.02 -9.13
C PHE A 53 20.75 -30.10 -10.15
N GLU A 54 20.16 -29.71 -11.28
CA GLU A 54 19.81 -30.64 -12.36
C GLU A 54 21.02 -31.42 -12.85
N MET A 55 22.13 -30.74 -13.11
CA MET A 55 23.30 -31.42 -13.66
C MET A 55 23.97 -32.40 -12.67
N PHE A 56 24.12 -32.02 -11.41
CA PHE A 56 24.96 -32.79 -10.48
C PHE A 56 24.19 -33.70 -9.52
N GLN A 57 22.94 -33.35 -9.22
CA GLN A 57 22.12 -34.14 -8.31
C GLN A 57 21.17 -35.04 -9.10
N MET A 58 20.52 -34.49 -10.14
CA MET A 58 19.56 -35.22 -10.95
C MET A 58 20.21 -35.93 -12.14
N TYR A 59 21.37 -35.44 -12.58
CA TYR A 59 22.03 -35.85 -13.82
C TYR A 59 21.17 -35.61 -15.07
N ASP A 60 20.24 -34.64 -14.99
CA ASP A 60 19.51 -34.15 -16.14
C ASP A 60 20.31 -33.03 -16.80
N HIS A 61 20.94 -33.37 -17.92
CA HIS A 61 21.73 -32.41 -18.69
C HIS A 61 20.89 -31.53 -19.61
N VAL A 62 19.67 -31.94 -19.97
CA VAL A 62 18.79 -31.20 -20.87
C VAL A 62 18.19 -30.02 -20.12
N ASP A 63 17.66 -30.27 -18.93
CA ASP A 63 17.06 -29.23 -18.09
C ASP A 63 18.11 -28.32 -17.47
N ALA A 64 19.27 -28.88 -17.10
CA ALA A 64 20.43 -28.08 -16.72
C ALA A 64 20.82 -27.08 -17.81
N ASP A 65 20.87 -27.47 -19.09
CA ASP A 65 21.21 -26.59 -20.21
C ASP A 65 20.08 -25.59 -20.52
N TYR A 66 18.82 -26.01 -20.40
CA TYR A 66 17.65 -25.14 -20.55
C TYR A 66 17.69 -23.96 -19.55
N PHE A 67 17.83 -24.26 -18.25
CA PHE A 67 17.89 -23.24 -17.21
C PHE A 67 19.21 -22.46 -17.23
N ALA A 68 20.32 -23.04 -17.66
CA ALA A 68 21.55 -22.30 -17.92
C ALA A 68 21.34 -21.21 -19.00
N ARG A 69 20.68 -21.54 -20.11
CA ARG A 69 20.37 -20.57 -21.18
C ARG A 69 19.44 -19.46 -20.70
N LYS A 70 18.39 -19.83 -19.95
CA LYS A 70 17.48 -18.86 -19.33
C LYS A 70 18.25 -17.95 -18.36
N GLY A 71 19.10 -18.53 -17.51
CA GLY A 71 20.00 -17.83 -16.60
C GLY A 71 20.92 -16.83 -17.30
N VAL A 72 21.55 -17.22 -18.42
CA VAL A 72 22.45 -16.33 -19.18
C VAL A 72 21.71 -15.12 -19.74
N ARG A 73 20.49 -15.29 -20.27
CA ARG A 73 19.65 -14.18 -20.73
C ARG A 73 19.34 -13.20 -19.59
N VAL A 74 18.93 -13.74 -18.45
CA VAL A 74 18.65 -12.93 -17.26
C VAL A 74 19.91 -12.23 -16.74
N ALA A 75 21.07 -12.89 -16.78
CA ALA A 75 22.35 -12.29 -16.43
C ALA A 75 22.76 -11.15 -17.37
N MET A 76 22.26 -11.13 -18.61
CA MET A 76 22.40 -10.00 -19.55
C MET A 76 21.35 -8.90 -19.31
N GLY A 77 20.54 -9.00 -18.25
CA GLY A 77 19.52 -8.02 -17.89
C GLY A 77 18.15 -8.23 -18.54
N GLU A 78 17.93 -9.34 -19.25
CA GLU A 78 16.61 -9.67 -19.81
C GLU A 78 15.62 -10.01 -18.68
N VAL A 79 14.46 -9.36 -18.67
CA VAL A 79 13.36 -9.73 -17.78
C VAL A 79 12.55 -10.84 -18.45
N VAL A 80 12.76 -12.07 -17.99
CA VAL A 80 12.05 -13.26 -18.50
C VAL A 80 10.80 -13.55 -17.67
N ALA A 81 9.76 -14.11 -18.31
CA ALA A 81 8.54 -14.53 -17.63
C ALA A 81 8.75 -15.85 -16.85
N PRO A 82 7.91 -16.14 -15.83
CA PRO A 82 7.76 -17.48 -15.28
C PRO A 82 7.39 -18.48 -16.39
N GLU A 83 7.83 -19.74 -16.26
CA GLU A 83 7.54 -20.81 -17.21
C GLU A 83 6.05 -20.90 -17.52
N ASP A 84 5.70 -21.23 -18.76
CA ASP A 84 4.31 -21.38 -19.18
C ASP A 84 4.03 -22.87 -19.33
N PRO A 85 3.17 -23.49 -18.49
CA PRO A 85 2.86 -24.92 -18.55
C PRO A 85 2.45 -25.40 -19.94
N ALA A 86 1.96 -24.52 -20.82
CA ALA A 86 1.65 -24.86 -22.21
C ALA A 86 2.88 -25.24 -23.06
N ASN A 87 4.10 -24.92 -22.61
CA ASN A 87 5.35 -25.26 -23.27
C ASN A 87 5.99 -26.55 -22.74
N TRP A 88 5.37 -27.20 -21.75
CA TRP A 88 5.87 -28.38 -21.04
C TRP A 88 4.86 -29.54 -21.19
N ASN A 89 5.31 -30.79 -21.15
CA ASN A 89 4.44 -31.97 -21.27
C ASN A 89 3.81 -32.36 -19.92
N GLU A 90 3.10 -31.41 -19.31
CA GLU A 90 2.52 -31.55 -17.98
C GLU A 90 1.35 -32.55 -17.91
N PRO A 91 1.19 -33.26 -16.78
CA PRO A 91 -0.01 -34.04 -16.49
C PRO A 91 -1.27 -33.16 -16.48
N ALA A 92 -2.35 -33.61 -17.14
CA ALA A 92 -3.57 -32.82 -17.32
C ALA A 92 -4.24 -32.39 -15.99
N ASP A 93 -4.03 -33.14 -14.92
CA ASP A 93 -4.53 -32.85 -13.58
C ASP A 93 -3.73 -31.78 -12.82
N SER A 94 -2.53 -31.43 -13.29
CA SER A 94 -1.68 -30.37 -12.71
C SER A 94 -1.86 -28.99 -13.36
N ILE A 95 -2.29 -28.97 -14.64
CA ILE A 95 -2.35 -27.77 -15.49
C ILE A 95 -3.11 -26.60 -14.86
N ASP A 96 -4.28 -26.86 -14.27
CA ASP A 96 -5.12 -25.81 -13.70
C ASP A 96 -4.43 -25.12 -12.51
N GLU A 97 -3.75 -25.91 -11.66
CA GLU A 97 -3.06 -25.40 -10.48
C GLU A 97 -1.79 -24.63 -10.87
N LEU A 98 -1.02 -25.14 -11.83
CA LEU A 98 0.16 -24.47 -12.37
C LEU A 98 -0.24 -23.14 -13.02
N ASN A 99 -1.31 -23.08 -13.80
CA ASN A 99 -1.79 -21.85 -14.44
C ASN A 99 -2.29 -20.83 -13.42
N ALA A 100 -3.06 -21.25 -12.41
CA ALA A 100 -3.52 -20.36 -11.35
C ALA A 100 -2.33 -19.78 -10.55
N SER A 101 -1.34 -20.63 -10.25
CA SER A 101 -0.12 -20.24 -9.54
C SER A 101 0.75 -19.29 -10.37
N ARG A 102 0.86 -19.52 -11.67
CA ARG A 102 1.52 -18.61 -12.61
C ARG A 102 0.88 -17.24 -12.61
N ALA A 103 -0.44 -17.19 -12.71
CA ALA A 103 -1.19 -15.94 -12.75
C ALA A 103 -1.02 -15.15 -11.44
N ARG A 104 -1.05 -15.84 -10.29
CA ARG A 104 -0.75 -15.25 -8.97
C ARG A 104 0.65 -14.66 -8.93
N LEU A 105 1.66 -15.43 -9.37
CA LEU A 105 3.04 -14.97 -9.42
C LEU A 105 3.21 -13.76 -10.33
N ILE A 106 2.70 -13.80 -11.58
CA ILE A 106 2.76 -12.68 -12.52
C ILE A 106 2.12 -11.43 -11.91
N SER A 107 0.95 -11.57 -11.27
CA SER A 107 0.28 -10.45 -10.59
C SER A 107 1.17 -9.81 -9.52
N ALA A 108 1.81 -10.61 -8.66
CA ALA A 108 2.72 -10.10 -7.63
C ALA A 108 3.96 -9.44 -8.23
N LEU A 109 4.55 -10.03 -9.27
CA LEU A 109 5.71 -9.47 -9.93
C LEU A 109 5.41 -8.14 -10.65
N ASP A 110 4.29 -8.07 -11.37
CA ASP A 110 3.87 -6.91 -12.16
C ASP A 110 3.30 -5.77 -11.31
N SER A 111 2.82 -6.08 -10.10
CA SER A 111 2.36 -5.07 -9.12
C SER A 111 3.51 -4.37 -8.37
N GLY A 112 4.72 -4.36 -8.94
CA GLY A 112 5.91 -3.72 -8.38
C GLY A 112 6.79 -4.62 -7.51
N GLY A 113 6.50 -5.92 -7.45
CA GLY A 113 7.28 -6.88 -6.66
C GLY A 113 8.74 -6.98 -7.09
N ARG A 114 9.01 -6.89 -8.40
CA ARG A 114 10.38 -6.93 -8.94
C ARG A 114 11.23 -5.75 -8.47
N GLU A 115 10.64 -4.57 -8.33
CA GLU A 115 11.34 -3.36 -7.93
C GLU A 115 11.44 -3.22 -6.41
N ALA A 116 10.35 -3.49 -5.68
CA ALA A 116 10.28 -3.30 -4.24
C ALA A 116 10.96 -4.43 -3.46
N HIS A 117 10.84 -5.67 -3.92
CA HIS A 117 11.34 -6.88 -3.25
C HIS A 117 12.05 -7.83 -4.24
N PRO A 118 13.14 -7.36 -4.88
CA PRO A 118 13.78 -8.04 -6.01
C PRO A 118 14.28 -9.45 -5.72
N ILE A 119 14.73 -9.73 -4.48
CA ILE A 119 15.25 -11.04 -4.10
C ILE A 119 14.11 -12.03 -3.92
N GLU A 120 13.07 -11.65 -3.18
CA GLU A 120 11.91 -12.50 -2.92
C GLU A 120 11.13 -12.78 -4.21
N ALA A 121 11.01 -11.77 -5.08
CA ALA A 121 10.43 -11.90 -6.40
C ALA A 121 11.21 -12.91 -7.28
N ALA A 122 12.54 -12.83 -7.28
CA ALA A 122 13.38 -13.75 -8.03
C ALA A 122 13.28 -15.20 -7.52
N VAL A 123 13.30 -15.40 -6.19
CA VAL A 123 13.14 -16.72 -5.58
C VAL A 123 11.77 -17.30 -5.91
N ALA A 124 10.68 -16.52 -5.76
CA ALA A 124 9.33 -16.99 -6.08
C ALA A 124 9.20 -17.42 -7.55
N GLN A 125 9.81 -16.68 -8.48
CA GLN A 125 9.81 -17.08 -9.89
C GLN A 125 10.64 -18.34 -10.14
N ALA A 126 11.85 -18.45 -9.60
CA ALA A 126 12.68 -19.63 -9.80
C ALA A 126 12.05 -20.90 -9.19
N LYS A 127 11.38 -20.79 -8.04
CA LYS A 127 10.69 -21.93 -7.41
C LYS A 127 9.43 -22.35 -8.14
N TYR A 128 8.70 -21.40 -8.73
CA TYR A 128 7.61 -21.73 -9.66
C TYR A 128 8.14 -22.51 -10.87
N ASP A 129 9.23 -22.02 -11.48
CA ASP A 129 9.81 -22.65 -12.66
C ASP A 129 10.37 -24.06 -12.35
N CYS A 130 10.93 -24.28 -11.16
CA CYS A 130 11.30 -25.63 -10.72
C CYS A 130 10.09 -26.55 -10.61
N TRP A 131 8.97 -26.06 -10.06
CA TRP A 131 7.78 -26.89 -9.92
C TRP A 131 7.22 -27.29 -11.29
N VAL A 132 7.20 -26.37 -12.27
CA VAL A 132 6.80 -26.72 -13.65
C VAL A 132 7.71 -27.83 -14.21
N GLU A 133 9.02 -27.66 -14.19
CA GLU A 133 9.95 -28.67 -14.72
C GLU A 133 9.78 -30.05 -14.03
N GLN A 134 9.86 -30.11 -12.69
CA GLN A 134 9.70 -31.38 -11.96
C GLN A 134 8.34 -32.04 -12.20
N GLN A 135 7.29 -31.24 -12.47
CA GLN A 135 5.95 -31.75 -12.71
C GLN A 135 5.81 -32.43 -14.08
N GLU A 136 6.58 -32.02 -15.09
CA GLU A 136 6.69 -32.70 -16.39
C GLU A 136 7.29 -34.11 -16.22
N GLU A 137 8.33 -34.23 -15.40
CA GLU A 137 9.01 -35.50 -15.14
C GLU A 137 8.08 -36.55 -14.52
N ASN A 138 7.26 -36.15 -13.55
CA ASN A 138 6.19 -36.95 -12.95
C ASN A 138 6.61 -38.34 -12.41
N PHE A 139 7.88 -38.53 -12.06
CA PHE A 139 8.40 -39.79 -11.51
C PHE A 139 8.98 -39.65 -10.08
N GLN A 140 9.31 -38.44 -9.65
CA GLN A 140 9.83 -38.12 -8.32
C GLN A 140 8.83 -37.27 -7.50
N PRO A 141 7.86 -37.90 -6.82
CA PRO A 141 6.81 -37.18 -6.12
C PRO A 141 7.33 -36.30 -4.97
N ASP A 142 8.46 -36.66 -4.35
CA ASP A 142 9.05 -35.87 -3.26
C ASP A 142 9.69 -34.57 -3.78
N ASP A 143 10.34 -34.61 -4.94
CA ASP A 143 10.99 -33.44 -5.55
C ASP A 143 9.94 -32.46 -6.13
N ILE A 144 8.89 -32.98 -6.78
CA ILE A 144 7.70 -32.21 -7.18
C ILE A 144 7.07 -31.51 -5.96
N ALA A 145 6.85 -32.26 -4.88
CA ALA A 145 6.26 -31.71 -3.67
C ALA A 145 7.17 -30.65 -3.02
N ALA A 146 8.48 -30.84 -3.04
CA ALA A 146 9.45 -29.88 -2.53
C ALA A 146 9.42 -28.58 -3.33
N CYS A 147 9.57 -28.61 -4.66
CA CYS A 147 9.54 -27.39 -5.47
C CYS A 147 8.20 -26.67 -5.43
N LYS A 148 7.09 -27.41 -5.39
CA LYS A 148 5.76 -26.85 -5.16
C LYS A 148 5.65 -26.12 -3.82
N GLN A 149 6.08 -26.76 -2.73
CA GLN A 149 6.03 -26.17 -1.39
C GLN A 149 6.92 -24.92 -1.31
N GLU A 150 8.13 -24.99 -1.84
CA GLU A 150 9.06 -23.86 -1.87
C GLU A 150 8.52 -22.68 -2.69
N PHE A 151 7.78 -22.93 -3.77
CA PHE A 151 7.06 -21.88 -4.49
C PHE A 151 6.02 -21.20 -3.60
N PHE A 152 5.15 -21.97 -2.94
CA PHE A 152 4.10 -21.41 -2.09
C PHE A 152 4.66 -20.63 -0.90
N ASP A 153 5.77 -21.09 -0.32
CA ASP A 153 6.47 -20.37 0.74
C ASP A 153 7.08 -19.06 0.21
N ALA A 154 7.74 -19.11 -0.95
CA ALA A 154 8.38 -17.94 -1.55
C ALA A 154 7.36 -16.86 -1.96
N ILE A 155 6.25 -17.23 -2.61
CA ILE A 155 5.22 -16.26 -3.02
C ILE A 155 4.51 -15.66 -1.80
N ALA A 156 4.29 -16.43 -0.74
CA ALA A 156 3.72 -15.90 0.51
C ALA A 156 4.66 -14.90 1.18
N VAL A 157 5.98 -15.14 1.16
CA VAL A 157 6.96 -14.18 1.65
C VAL A 157 6.95 -12.89 0.83
N LEU A 158 6.90 -12.99 -0.51
CA LEU A 158 6.82 -11.82 -1.39
C LEU A 158 5.55 -11.01 -1.11
N GLU A 159 4.39 -11.65 -1.14
CA GLU A 159 3.09 -10.99 -0.91
C GLU A 159 3.04 -10.30 0.44
N LYS A 160 3.48 -10.97 1.51
CA LYS A 160 3.56 -10.38 2.85
C LYS A 160 4.44 -9.13 2.90
N LYS A 161 5.54 -9.10 2.15
CA LYS A 161 6.40 -7.90 2.09
C LYS A 161 5.77 -6.78 1.27
N MET A 162 4.98 -7.14 0.27
CA MET A 162 4.22 -6.20 -0.57
C MET A 162 2.95 -5.66 0.10
N GLU A 163 2.50 -6.24 1.22
CA GLU A 163 1.34 -5.73 1.95
C GLU A 163 1.57 -4.27 2.36
N PRO A 164 0.62 -3.36 2.08
CA PRO A 164 0.73 -1.99 2.53
C PRO A 164 0.81 -1.99 4.06
N ALA A 165 1.68 -1.14 4.60
CA ALA A 165 1.78 -0.96 6.04
C ALA A 165 0.38 -0.69 6.63
N PRO A 166 0.06 -1.22 7.82
CA PRO A 166 -1.21 -0.95 8.47
C PRO A 166 -1.43 0.56 8.50
N ALA A 167 -2.61 1.01 8.07
CA ALA A 167 -2.94 2.43 8.16
C ALA A 167 -2.69 2.91 9.60
N PRO A 168 -2.12 4.10 9.80
CA PRO A 168 -1.95 4.64 11.14
C PRO A 168 -3.31 4.66 11.83
N ALA A 169 -3.34 4.23 13.10
CA ALA A 169 -4.57 4.29 13.89
C ALA A 169 -5.12 5.73 13.86
N PRO A 170 -6.44 5.92 13.77
CA PRO A 170 -7.02 7.27 13.82
C PRO A 170 -6.54 7.97 15.09
N GLU A 171 -6.02 9.19 14.94
CA GLU A 171 -5.67 10.02 16.09
C GLU A 171 -6.93 10.18 16.97
N PRO A 172 -6.79 10.15 18.31
CA PRO A 172 -7.94 10.36 19.19
C PRO A 172 -8.54 11.74 18.90
N MET A 173 -9.73 11.76 18.28
CA MET A 173 -10.48 13.00 18.06
C MET A 173 -10.83 13.61 19.41
N MET A 174 -10.61 14.92 19.54
CA MET A 174 -10.96 15.64 20.76
C MET A 174 -12.49 15.73 20.87
N GLU A 175 -13.05 15.33 22.01
CA GLU A 175 -14.49 15.47 22.26
C GLU A 175 -14.93 16.93 22.17
N PRO A 176 -16.10 17.25 21.58
CA PRO A 176 -16.60 18.62 21.52
C PRO A 176 -16.74 19.25 22.91
N ALA A 177 -16.34 20.52 23.04
CA ALA A 177 -16.51 21.28 24.27
C ALA A 177 -17.70 22.24 24.15
N SER A 178 -18.59 22.23 25.14
CA SER A 178 -19.79 23.10 25.16
C SER A 178 -19.74 24.13 26.29
N PHE A 179 -20.18 25.35 26.00
CA PHE A 179 -20.27 26.46 26.92
C PHE A 179 -21.61 27.19 26.75
N ILE A 180 -22.04 27.91 27.79
CA ILE A 180 -23.25 28.74 27.76
C ILE A 180 -22.92 30.11 28.33
N VAL A 181 -23.36 31.16 27.65
CA VAL A 181 -23.33 32.54 28.16
C VAL A 181 -24.76 33.07 28.32
N PHE A 182 -25.01 33.84 29.38
CA PHE A 182 -26.33 34.37 29.71
C PHE A 182 -26.41 35.88 29.57
N PHE A 183 -27.61 36.37 29.24
CA PHE A 183 -27.89 37.78 28.97
C PHE A 183 -28.98 38.34 29.88
N ASP A 184 -28.89 39.65 30.10
CA ASP A 184 -29.91 40.40 30.81
C ASP A 184 -31.20 40.53 29.97
N PHE A 185 -32.27 40.93 30.64
CA PHE A 185 -33.56 41.10 29.97
C PHE A 185 -33.47 42.19 28.91
N ASP A 186 -33.96 41.89 27.72
CA ASP A 186 -33.96 42.80 26.57
C ASP A 186 -32.57 43.31 26.14
N ASP A 187 -31.53 42.55 26.49
CA ASP A 187 -30.15 42.92 26.21
C ASP A 187 -29.42 41.86 25.36
N SER A 188 -28.48 42.32 24.56
CA SER A 188 -27.55 41.52 23.75
C SER A 188 -26.09 41.82 24.04
N ALA A 189 -25.78 42.76 24.94
CA ALA A 189 -24.42 43.10 25.31
C ALA A 189 -23.72 41.95 26.06
N VAL A 190 -22.45 41.73 25.74
CA VAL A 190 -21.60 40.79 26.47
C VAL A 190 -21.26 41.40 27.83
N ASN A 191 -21.97 40.96 28.87
CA ASN A 191 -21.70 41.37 30.24
C ASN A 191 -20.40 40.72 30.79
N GLN A 192 -20.02 41.10 32.02
CA GLN A 192 -18.79 40.61 32.64
C GLN A 192 -18.77 39.07 32.81
N GLY A 193 -19.93 38.46 33.08
CA GLY A 193 -20.04 37.00 33.20
C GLY A 193 -19.81 36.29 31.86
N ALA A 194 -20.45 36.78 30.81
CA ALA A 194 -20.24 36.29 29.44
C ALA A 194 -18.78 36.46 29.02
N ALA A 195 -18.15 37.61 29.28
CA ALA A 195 -16.75 37.85 28.96
C ALA A 195 -15.78 36.84 29.62
N GLN A 196 -16.04 36.42 30.86
CA GLN A 196 -15.24 35.38 31.53
C GLN A 196 -15.35 34.03 30.82
N VAL A 197 -16.57 33.62 30.44
CA VAL A 197 -16.79 32.37 29.69
C VAL A 197 -16.12 32.42 28.33
N LEU A 198 -16.20 33.55 27.61
CA LEU A 198 -15.56 33.68 26.30
C LEU A 198 -14.03 33.59 26.36
N SER A 199 -13.42 34.05 27.46
CA SER A 199 -12.00 33.83 27.71
C SER A 199 -11.65 32.35 27.83
N LEU A 200 -12.49 31.56 28.53
CA LEU A 200 -12.35 30.10 28.60
C LEU A 200 -12.54 29.44 27.23
N VAL A 201 -13.53 29.88 26.46
CA VAL A 201 -13.77 29.39 25.08
C VAL A 201 -12.54 29.62 24.21
N ASN A 202 -11.98 30.84 24.21
CA ASN A 202 -10.79 31.17 23.43
C ASN A 202 -9.57 30.33 23.86
N SER A 203 -9.36 30.17 25.17
CA SER A 203 -8.29 29.30 25.68
C SER A 203 -8.48 27.84 25.26
N LYS A 204 -9.72 27.33 25.27
CA LYS A 204 -10.02 25.94 24.93
C LYS A 204 -9.95 25.68 23.42
N PHE A 205 -10.32 26.67 22.61
CA PHE A 205 -10.26 26.58 21.15
C PHE A 205 -8.84 26.28 20.63
N GLY A 206 -7.80 26.77 21.31
CA GLY A 206 -6.41 26.46 20.98
C GLY A 206 -6.03 24.98 21.05
N ASP A 207 -6.82 24.15 21.75
CA ASP A 207 -6.60 22.70 21.82
C ASP A 207 -7.06 21.97 20.54
N TYR A 208 -7.95 22.59 19.74
CA TYR A 208 -8.57 21.97 18.56
C TYR A 208 -7.84 22.38 17.28
N LYS A 209 -7.00 21.48 16.74
CA LYS A 209 -6.37 21.67 15.43
C LYS A 209 -7.44 21.74 14.35
N ASP A 210 -7.47 22.83 13.59
CA ASP A 210 -8.48 23.12 12.57
C ASP A 210 -9.93 23.15 13.11
N GLY A 211 -10.07 23.48 14.41
CA GLY A 211 -11.37 23.50 15.08
C GLY A 211 -12.33 24.56 14.57
N SER A 212 -13.61 24.37 14.86
CA SER A 212 -14.71 25.29 14.56
C SER A 212 -15.56 25.57 15.80
N ILE A 213 -16.20 26.74 15.84
CA ILE A 213 -17.10 27.17 16.89
C ILE A 213 -18.49 27.38 16.29
N ALA A 214 -19.50 26.69 16.83
CA ALA A 214 -20.90 26.95 16.54
C ALA A 214 -21.53 27.78 17.67
N LEU A 215 -22.21 28.86 17.30
CA LEU A 215 -22.94 29.73 18.23
C LEU A 215 -24.43 29.66 17.94
N VAL A 216 -25.24 29.41 18.96
CA VAL A 216 -26.71 29.39 18.82
C VAL A 216 -27.33 30.33 19.85
N GLY A 217 -27.99 31.38 19.38
CA GLY A 217 -28.68 32.35 20.24
C GLY A 217 -30.11 31.95 20.60
N HIS A 218 -30.52 32.25 21.82
CA HIS A 218 -31.86 32.01 22.34
C HIS A 218 -32.40 33.21 23.14
N THR A 219 -33.71 33.28 23.28
CA THR A 219 -34.43 34.23 24.15
C THR A 219 -35.35 33.49 25.12
N ASP A 220 -35.88 34.23 26.10
CA ASP A 220 -37.07 33.77 26.82
C ASP A 220 -38.33 33.99 25.98
N THR A 221 -39.47 33.54 26.48
CA THR A 221 -40.77 33.57 25.78
C THR A 221 -41.48 34.91 25.92
N SER A 222 -40.76 35.98 26.31
CA SER A 222 -41.34 37.31 26.47
C SER A 222 -41.10 38.16 25.23
N GLY A 223 -42.18 38.68 24.65
CA GLY A 223 -42.14 39.44 23.39
C GLY A 223 -42.74 38.67 22.23
N SER A 224 -42.67 39.23 21.03
CA SER A 224 -43.13 38.53 19.81
C SER A 224 -42.01 37.65 19.25
N ASN A 225 -42.35 36.54 18.59
CA ASN A 225 -41.38 35.65 17.94
C ASN A 225 -40.40 36.40 17.03
N ALA A 226 -40.89 37.31 16.17
CA ALA A 226 -40.05 38.08 15.26
C ALA A 226 -39.04 38.99 15.98
N TYR A 227 -39.40 39.48 17.17
CA TYR A 227 -38.49 40.23 18.04
C TYR A 227 -37.43 39.31 18.64
N ASN A 228 -37.87 38.16 19.14
CA ASN A 228 -37.01 37.16 19.77
C ASN A 228 -36.02 36.53 18.77
N ASP A 229 -36.42 36.31 17.53
CA ASP A 229 -35.54 35.86 16.44
C ASP A 229 -34.41 36.87 16.19
N LYS A 230 -34.74 38.16 16.16
CA LYS A 230 -33.73 39.22 15.99
C LYS A 230 -32.81 39.31 17.20
N LEU A 231 -33.36 39.33 18.42
CA LEU A 231 -32.58 39.48 19.64
C LEU A 231 -31.63 38.30 19.89
N SER A 232 -32.07 37.08 19.60
CA SER A 232 -31.20 35.89 19.67
C SER A 232 -30.05 35.96 18.66
N LEU A 233 -30.31 36.41 17.43
CA LEU A 233 -29.27 36.61 16.43
C LEU A 233 -28.28 37.70 16.84
N ASP A 234 -28.76 38.82 17.39
CA ASP A 234 -27.93 39.92 17.88
C ASP A 234 -27.00 39.44 19.01
N ARG A 235 -27.51 38.62 19.95
CA ARG A 235 -26.70 37.98 20.99
C ARG A 235 -25.60 37.09 20.42
N ALA A 236 -25.94 36.20 19.49
CA ALA A 236 -24.96 35.29 18.90
C ALA A 236 -23.89 36.05 18.10
N ASN A 237 -24.27 37.14 17.41
CA ASN A 237 -23.31 38.01 16.73
C ASN A 237 -22.40 38.78 17.68
N ASN A 238 -22.91 39.29 18.81
CA ASN A 238 -22.07 39.96 19.80
C ASN A 238 -21.05 39.00 20.42
N VAL A 239 -21.44 37.76 20.69
CA VAL A 239 -20.51 36.69 21.09
C VAL A 239 -19.46 36.43 20.00
N ARG A 240 -19.88 36.31 18.74
CA ARG A 240 -18.97 36.15 17.60
C ARG A 240 -17.95 37.28 17.53
N PHE A 241 -18.38 38.53 17.64
CA PHE A 241 -17.49 39.68 17.57
C PHE A 241 -16.47 39.68 18.72
N SER A 242 -16.91 39.40 19.95
CA SER A 242 -16.01 39.28 21.09
C SER A 242 -14.97 38.16 20.92
N LEU A 243 -15.35 36.99 20.38
CA LEU A 243 -14.39 35.92 20.10
C LEU A 243 -13.39 36.30 19.00
N ILE A 244 -13.82 37.02 17.96
CA ILE A 244 -12.94 37.54 16.92
C ILE A 244 -11.93 38.54 17.50
N GLU A 245 -12.38 39.46 18.37
CA GLU A 245 -11.49 40.39 19.07
C GLU A 245 -10.46 39.68 19.96
N MET A 246 -10.80 38.50 20.48
CA MET A 246 -9.90 37.63 21.24
C MET A 246 -8.94 36.80 20.37
N GLY A 247 -9.07 36.86 19.04
CA GLY A 247 -8.17 36.21 18.09
C GLY A 247 -8.72 34.97 17.40
N VAL A 248 -9.97 34.56 17.65
CA VAL A 248 -10.58 33.44 16.94
C VAL A 248 -10.82 33.83 15.47
N PRO A 249 -10.37 33.04 14.47
CA PRO A 249 -10.62 33.33 13.08
C PRO A 249 -12.12 33.41 12.76
N ALA A 250 -12.54 34.47 12.07
CA ALA A 250 -13.93 34.67 11.69
C ALA A 250 -14.52 33.52 10.84
N SER A 251 -13.66 32.80 10.11
CA SER A 251 -14.00 31.62 9.30
C SER A 251 -14.24 30.35 10.13
N ALA A 252 -13.75 30.31 11.37
CA ALA A 252 -13.97 29.20 12.28
C ALA A 252 -15.32 29.29 13.00
N ILE A 253 -16.02 30.43 12.93
CA ILE A 253 -17.24 30.68 13.71
C ILE A 253 -18.48 30.66 12.81
N SER A 254 -19.43 29.79 13.13
CA SER A 254 -20.78 29.79 12.58
C SER A 254 -21.79 30.32 13.59
N VAL A 255 -22.85 30.98 13.10
CA VAL A 255 -23.90 31.59 13.92
C VAL A 255 -25.26 31.10 13.45
N ASP A 256 -26.08 30.68 14.40
CA ASP A 256 -27.49 30.38 14.26
C ASP A 256 -28.30 31.05 15.39
N ALA A 257 -29.60 31.15 15.22
CA ALA A 257 -30.51 31.78 16.16
C ALA A 257 -31.85 31.04 16.18
N LYS A 258 -32.37 30.79 17.39
CA LYS A 258 -33.63 30.05 17.60
C LYS A 258 -34.74 30.89 18.21
N GLY A 259 -34.49 32.17 18.52
CA GLY A 259 -35.43 32.98 19.27
C GLY A 259 -35.88 32.25 20.54
N GLU A 260 -37.19 32.13 20.70
CA GLU A 260 -37.83 31.45 21.84
C GLU A 260 -38.21 29.98 21.55
N SER A 261 -37.88 29.44 20.36
CA SER A 261 -38.39 28.13 19.91
C SER A 261 -37.74 26.94 20.62
N GLU A 262 -36.55 27.13 21.21
CA GLU A 262 -35.78 26.10 21.90
C GLU A 262 -35.36 26.59 23.30
N PRO A 263 -36.33 26.68 24.24
CA PRO A 263 -36.03 27.11 25.60
C PRO A 263 -35.25 26.03 26.35
N LEU A 264 -34.29 26.45 27.19
CA LEU A 264 -33.57 25.56 28.10
C LEU A 264 -34.50 25.06 29.21
N GLU A 265 -35.34 25.97 29.72
CA GLU A 265 -36.41 25.67 30.66
C GLU A 265 -37.76 25.99 30.01
N ALA A 266 -38.63 24.98 29.94
CA ALA A 266 -39.97 25.17 29.38
C ALA A 266 -40.78 26.19 30.20
N THR A 267 -41.20 27.28 29.55
CA THR A 267 -42.03 28.34 30.15
C THR A 267 -43.25 28.62 29.29
N GLY A 268 -44.30 29.20 29.90
CA GLY A 268 -45.46 29.69 29.15
C GLY A 268 -45.13 30.94 28.33
N ASP A 269 -46.04 31.33 27.42
CA ASP A 269 -45.94 32.56 26.65
C ASP A 269 -45.89 33.80 27.57
N GLY A 270 -45.08 34.80 27.22
CA GLY A 270 -44.88 36.04 27.97
C GLY A 270 -43.99 35.93 29.22
N VAL A 271 -43.39 34.76 29.50
CA VAL A 271 -42.62 34.54 30.73
C VAL A 271 -41.16 34.92 30.57
N LYS A 272 -40.69 35.83 31.42
CA LYS A 272 -39.27 36.18 31.52
C LYS A 272 -38.51 35.08 32.25
N ASN A 273 -37.49 34.51 31.62
CA ASN A 273 -36.66 33.44 32.20
C ASN A 273 -35.17 33.70 31.90
N PRO A 274 -34.33 33.97 32.91
CA PRO A 274 -32.90 34.20 32.71
C PRO A 274 -32.12 33.04 32.08
N GLN A 275 -32.51 31.79 32.35
CA GLN A 275 -31.84 30.62 31.78
C GLN A 275 -32.08 30.51 30.26
N ASN A 276 -33.25 30.96 29.78
CA ASN A 276 -33.56 30.94 28.36
C ASN A 276 -32.85 32.05 27.56
N ARG A 277 -32.45 33.14 28.21
CA ARG A 277 -31.69 34.24 27.58
C ARG A 277 -30.21 33.90 27.49
N ARG A 278 -29.84 33.13 26.48
CA ARG A 278 -28.50 32.55 26.38
C ARG A 278 -27.96 32.48 24.96
N VAL A 279 -26.65 32.25 24.85
CA VAL A 279 -26.01 31.70 23.65
C VAL A 279 -25.30 30.42 24.05
N GLU A 280 -25.56 29.35 23.30
CA GLU A 280 -24.84 28.08 23.40
C GLU A 280 -23.65 28.12 22.44
N ILE A 281 -22.51 27.59 22.89
CA ILE A 281 -21.23 27.63 22.18
C ILE A 281 -20.70 26.19 22.13
N THR A 282 -20.38 25.67 20.95
CA THR A 282 -19.77 24.34 20.79
C THR A 282 -18.49 24.43 19.98
N ILE A 283 -17.38 23.92 20.53
CA ILE A 283 -16.11 23.75 19.85
C ILE A 283 -16.02 22.32 19.30
N LYS A 284 -15.64 22.15 18.03
CA LYS A 284 -15.49 20.86 17.33
C LYS A 284 -14.18 20.81 16.58
#